data_AF-A0A832FLI1-F1
#
_entry.id   AF-A0A832FLI1-F1
#
_cell.length_a   1.000
_cell.length_b   1.000
_cell.length_c   1.000
_cell.angle_alpha   90.00
_cell.angle_beta   90.00
_cell.angle_gamma   90.00
#
_symmetry.space_group_name_H-M   'P 1'
#
loop_
_entity.id
_entity.type
_entity.pdbx_description
1 polymer ?
#
loop_
_entity_poly.entity_id
_entity_poly.type
_entity_poly.pdbx_seq_one_letter_code
_entity_poly.pdbx_strand_id
1 'polypeptide(L)'
;MAAEKGLDLAAIVGTGPGGRIVERDVLSAEPSRAPATPSVPLAGDRVVPLNRLRQIIAQRTAQSKQEIPHFYVTVEVDCEAMLALREMFESDGSGKVTINDFVIKACVLALLDMPIVNATFNGDGTVTQWGAVHIGIAAAVEEGRRVYDNLVKALAFLLPTNLGLALILAAATLFFPTVAVEGLGTELLLPMSPTQILWINLVASVALSLPLAFEALEPGAMRRPPRRRDEPVFSAFVVWRTVLVALLMAAGTCLLFLWEFHRFVPDFTASVPAETWRLGLAEAQSIAVTTVALFQACYLLHCRSLRGGLTAMGWFSNPLLWPCLLVLVLLQGAFVYLPSLQALFGTATLDLPAWWRALLPGLAVLAAIDLEKRIRRAGAAPPTA
;
A
#
# COMPACT_ATOMS: atom_id res chain seq x y z
N MET A 1 39.23 10.62 41.87
CA MET A 1 38.48 10.38 43.13
C MET A 1 37.09 9.79 42.95
N ALA A 2 36.09 10.48 42.38
CA ALA A 2 34.73 9.90 42.26
C ALA A 2 34.66 8.70 41.31
N ALA A 3 35.30 8.80 40.13
CA ALA A 3 35.39 7.70 39.17
C ALA A 3 36.19 6.49 39.70
N GLU A 4 37.21 6.72 40.53
CA GLU A 4 38.01 5.65 41.15
C GLU A 4 37.25 4.91 42.25
N LYS A 5 36.26 5.57 42.88
CA LYS A 5 35.35 4.96 43.86
C LYS A 5 34.05 4.42 43.24
N GLY A 6 33.89 4.50 41.91
CA GLY A 6 32.68 4.07 41.21
C GLY A 6 31.43 4.89 41.57
N LEU A 7 31.61 6.15 41.97
CA LEU A 7 30.53 7.05 42.39
C LEU A 7 30.07 7.92 41.23
N ASP A 8 28.76 8.01 41.02
CA ASP A 8 28.16 8.95 40.07
C ASP A 8 28.10 10.36 40.69
N LEU A 9 28.79 11.31 40.06
CA LEU A 9 28.84 12.70 40.49
C LEU A 9 27.46 13.38 40.47
N ALA A 10 26.53 12.91 39.64
CA ALA A 10 25.18 13.46 39.58
C ALA A 10 24.33 13.15 40.83
N ALA A 11 24.72 12.13 41.61
CA ALA A 11 24.04 11.73 42.83
C ALA A 11 24.64 12.35 44.11
N ILE A 12 25.73 13.12 44.00
CA ILE A 12 26.43 13.72 45.14
C ILE A 12 26.03 15.18 45.29
N VAL A 13 25.49 15.54 46.46
CA VAL A 13 25.14 16.93 46.79
C VAL A 13 26.39 17.68 47.24
N GLY A 14 26.80 18.68 46.46
CA GLY A 14 28.01 19.47 46.73
C GLY A 14 27.82 20.51 47.84
N THR A 15 28.70 20.49 48.84
CA THR A 15 28.64 21.41 49.99
C THR A 15 29.63 22.57 49.89
N GLY A 16 30.31 22.74 48.75
CA GLY A 16 31.26 23.83 48.50
C GLY A 16 30.60 25.15 48.07
N PRO A 17 31.35 26.26 48.04
CA PRO A 17 30.86 27.56 47.60
C PRO A 17 30.28 27.49 46.18
N GLY A 18 29.03 27.90 46.00
CA GLY A 18 28.31 27.81 44.73
C GLY A 18 27.81 26.40 44.37
N GLY A 19 27.67 25.50 45.35
CA GLY A 19 27.14 24.14 45.13
C GLY A 19 28.15 23.18 44.50
N ARG A 20 29.45 23.54 44.48
CA ARG A 20 30.51 22.69 43.94
C ARG A 20 30.74 21.48 44.86
N ILE A 21 30.86 20.31 44.27
CA ILE A 21 31.24 19.07 44.96
C ILE A 21 32.70 19.19 45.36
N VAL A 22 32.97 19.16 46.66
CA VAL A 22 34.33 19.21 47.22
C VAL A 22 34.77 17.82 47.65
N GLU A 23 36.07 17.63 47.82
CA GLU A 23 36.69 16.32 48.11
C GLU A 23 36.03 15.56 49.27
N ARG A 24 35.63 16.27 50.33
CA ARG A 24 34.91 15.70 51.47
C ARG A 24 33.58 15.03 51.07
N ASP A 25 32.87 15.59 50.09
CA ASP A 25 31.54 15.10 49.66
C ASP A 25 31.70 13.77 48.89
N VAL A 26 32.79 13.63 48.11
CA VAL A 26 33.14 12.40 47.41
C VAL A 26 33.67 11.33 48.36
N LEU A 27 34.32 11.74 49.44
CA LEU A 27 34.83 10.82 50.46
C LEU A 27 33.72 10.27 51.37
N SER A 28 32.68 11.06 51.66
CA SER A 28 31.53 10.67 52.48
C SER A 28 30.40 9.99 51.71
N ALA A 29 30.40 10.04 50.38
CA ALA A 29 29.36 9.40 49.57
C ALA A 29 29.55 7.88 49.52
N GLU A 30 28.52 7.14 49.96
CA GLU A 30 28.46 5.69 49.80
C GLU A 30 28.00 5.32 48.38
N PRO A 31 28.45 4.17 47.83
CA PRO A 31 28.00 3.72 46.52
C PRO A 31 26.49 3.51 46.52
N SER A 32 25.77 4.30 45.73
CA SER A 32 24.33 4.12 45.52
C SER A 32 24.07 2.77 44.84
N ARG A 33 23.69 1.76 45.63
CA ARG A 33 23.10 0.53 45.10
C ARG A 33 21.76 0.92 44.49
N ALA A 34 21.70 0.99 43.16
CA ALA A 34 20.44 1.09 42.44
C ALA A 34 19.47 0.02 42.98
N PRO A 35 18.19 0.34 43.21
CA PRO A 35 17.21 -0.67 43.59
C PRO A 35 17.20 -1.75 42.52
N ALA A 36 17.60 -2.96 42.88
CA ALA A 36 17.46 -4.10 42.00
C ALA A 36 15.97 -4.29 41.72
N THR A 37 15.57 -4.22 40.46
CA THR A 37 14.28 -4.70 40.01
C THR A 37 14.09 -6.12 40.54
N PRO A 38 12.94 -6.47 41.14
CA PRO A 38 12.71 -7.82 41.64
C PRO A 38 12.83 -8.81 40.48
N SER A 39 13.95 -9.53 40.42
CA SER A 39 14.14 -10.64 39.50
C SER A 39 13.34 -11.81 40.03
N VAL A 40 12.30 -12.21 39.30
CA VAL A 40 11.66 -13.52 39.50
C VAL A 40 12.77 -14.57 39.47
N PRO A 41 12.88 -15.51 40.43
CA PRO A 41 13.90 -16.53 40.41
C PRO A 41 13.71 -17.37 39.15
N LEU A 42 14.63 -17.23 38.20
CA LEU A 42 14.66 -18.04 36.99
C LEU A 42 14.94 -19.48 37.41
N ALA A 43 14.14 -20.44 36.96
CA ALA A 43 14.49 -21.84 37.11
C ALA A 43 15.90 -22.05 36.49
N GLY A 44 16.78 -22.74 37.21
CA GLY A 44 18.15 -22.98 36.72
C GLY A 44 18.14 -23.93 35.52
N ASP A 45 19.06 -23.70 34.57
CA ASP A 45 19.21 -24.57 33.42
C ASP A 45 19.62 -25.98 33.82
N ARG A 46 19.07 -26.98 33.13
CA ARG A 46 19.31 -28.40 33.42
C ARG A 46 19.95 -29.09 32.23
N VAL A 47 21.18 -29.57 32.42
CA VAL A 47 21.86 -30.40 31.43
C VAL A 47 21.50 -31.87 31.67
N VAL A 48 20.93 -32.52 30.66
CA VAL A 48 20.49 -33.91 30.71
C VAL A 48 21.30 -34.74 29.72
N PRO A 49 22.07 -35.76 30.17
CA PRO A 49 22.80 -36.64 29.27
C PRO A 49 21.83 -37.55 28.49
N LEU A 50 22.09 -37.74 27.20
CA LEU A 50 21.32 -38.64 26.34
C LEU A 50 21.98 -40.01 26.24
N ASN A 51 21.14 -41.05 26.12
CA ASN A 51 21.60 -42.38 25.75
C ASN A 51 21.93 -42.45 24.24
N ARG A 52 22.68 -43.49 23.84
CA ARG A 52 23.16 -43.66 22.46
C ARG A 52 22.04 -43.69 21.42
N LEU A 53 20.89 -44.27 21.75
CA LEU A 53 19.73 -44.33 20.86
C LEU A 53 19.09 -42.95 20.65
N ARG A 54 18.92 -42.15 21.72
CA ARG A 54 18.41 -40.78 21.64
C ARG A 54 19.36 -39.84 20.89
N GLN A 55 20.67 -40.02 21.04
CA GLN A 55 21.66 -39.28 20.26
C GLN A 55 21.50 -39.53 18.75
N ILE A 56 21.36 -40.79 18.34
CA ILE A 56 21.13 -41.16 16.93
C ILE A 56 19.83 -40.55 16.40
N ILE A 57 18.75 -40.61 17.19
CA ILE A 57 17.46 -40.01 16.80
C ILE A 57 17.60 -38.50 16.62
N ALA A 58 18.23 -37.81 17.57
CA ALA A 58 18.43 -36.36 17.49
C ALA A 58 19.23 -35.96 16.25
N GLN A 59 20.32 -36.68 15.97
CA GLN A 59 21.18 -36.44 14.81
C GLN A 59 20.45 -36.68 13.48
N ARG A 60 19.70 -37.78 13.36
CA ARG A 60 18.91 -38.08 12.15
C ARG A 60 17.78 -37.08 11.93
N THR A 61 17.12 -36.64 13.00
CA THR A 61 16.02 -35.66 12.91
C THR A 61 16.57 -34.30 12.46
N ALA A 62 17.72 -33.87 13.00
CA ALA A 62 18.38 -32.63 12.58
C ALA A 62 18.84 -32.70 11.11
N GLN A 63 19.42 -33.83 10.68
CA GLN A 63 19.81 -34.07 9.28
C GLN A 63 18.59 -34.04 8.35
N SER A 64 17.52 -34.76 8.70
CA SER A 64 16.26 -34.77 7.94
C SER A 64 15.68 -33.36 7.78
N LYS A 65 15.79 -32.51 8.81
CA LYS A 65 15.31 -31.12 8.76
C LYS A 65 16.08 -30.26 7.75
N GLN A 66 17.34 -30.59 7.47
CA GLN A 66 18.20 -29.87 6.53
C GLN A 66 18.09 -30.41 5.10
N GLU A 67 18.01 -31.72 4.93
CA GLU A 67 18.13 -32.36 3.61
C GLU A 67 16.78 -32.58 2.90
N ILE A 68 15.67 -32.69 3.65
CA ILE A 68 14.37 -33.05 3.07
C ILE A 68 13.49 -31.80 2.89
N PRO A 69 12.80 -31.60 1.76
CA PRO A 69 11.80 -30.55 1.60
C PRO A 69 10.59 -30.75 2.55
N HIS A 70 10.15 -29.69 3.21
CA HIS A 70 9.03 -29.72 4.15
C HIS A 70 7.79 -29.05 3.55
N PHE A 71 6.62 -29.60 3.82
CA PHE A 71 5.34 -28.92 3.57
C PHE A 71 4.77 -28.39 4.89
N TYR A 72 4.02 -27.31 4.80
CA TYR A 72 3.42 -26.64 5.96
C TYR A 72 1.96 -27.06 6.08
N VAL A 73 1.51 -27.33 7.30
CA VAL A 73 0.11 -27.61 7.62
C VAL A 73 -0.45 -26.42 8.37
N THR A 74 -1.64 -25.98 7.98
CA THR A 74 -2.36 -24.89 8.64
C THR A 74 -3.45 -25.49 9.52
N VAL A 75 -3.63 -24.93 10.71
CA VAL A 75 -4.71 -25.28 11.64
C VAL A 75 -5.47 -24.00 11.96
N GLU A 76 -6.79 -24.07 12.01
CA GLU A 76 -7.66 -22.99 12.44
C GLU A 76 -7.98 -23.14 13.92
N VAL A 77 -7.93 -22.03 14.66
CA VAL A 77 -8.18 -21.99 16.10
C VAL A 77 -9.20 -20.90 16.41
N ASP A 78 -10.23 -21.26 17.16
CA ASP A 78 -11.23 -20.30 17.64
C ASP A 78 -10.61 -19.33 18.66
N CYS A 79 -10.81 -18.04 18.40
CA CYS A 79 -10.22 -16.93 19.14
C CYS A 79 -11.27 -16.10 19.91
N GLU A 80 -12.55 -16.50 19.93
CA GLU A 80 -13.64 -15.69 20.49
C GLU A 80 -13.40 -15.27 21.95
N ALA A 81 -13.07 -16.23 22.83
CA ALA A 81 -12.79 -15.95 24.24
C ALA A 81 -11.57 -15.03 24.45
N MET A 82 -10.55 -15.16 23.60
CA MET A 82 -9.37 -14.30 23.63
C MET A 82 -9.72 -12.86 23.23
N LEU A 83 -10.59 -12.68 22.23
CA LEU A 83 -11.05 -11.37 21.80
C LEU A 83 -11.92 -10.69 22.86
N ALA A 84 -12.79 -11.44 23.54
CA ALA A 84 -13.58 -10.91 24.67
C ALA A 84 -12.69 -10.41 25.81
N LEU A 85 -11.67 -11.20 26.19
CA LEU A 85 -10.71 -10.80 27.21
C LEU A 85 -9.91 -9.55 26.80
N ARG A 86 -9.58 -9.42 25.52
CA ARG A 86 -8.91 -8.23 24.97
C ARG A 86 -9.78 -6.98 25.09
N GLU A 87 -11.08 -7.08 24.84
CA GLU A 87 -12.01 -5.96 24.96
C GLU A 87 -12.11 -5.46 26.42
N MET A 88 -12.11 -6.39 27.38
CA MET A 88 -12.03 -6.04 28.81
C MET A 88 -10.78 -5.21 29.13
N PHE A 89 -9.59 -5.64 28.68
CA PHE A 89 -8.35 -4.87 28.86
C PHE A 89 -8.38 -3.48 28.21
N GLU A 90 -9.01 -3.36 27.04
CA GLU A 90 -9.18 -2.06 26.38
C GLU A 90 -10.13 -1.15 27.19
N SER A 91 -11.20 -1.70 27.78
CA SER A 91 -12.16 -0.96 28.61
C SER A 91 -11.60 -0.50 29.96
N ASP A 92 -10.74 -1.32 30.59
CA ASP A 92 -10.13 -1.03 31.89
C ASP A 92 -8.93 -0.07 31.80
N GLY A 93 -8.57 0.39 30.59
CA GLY A 93 -7.46 1.32 30.38
C GLY A 93 -6.08 0.72 30.70
N SER A 94 -5.97 -0.61 30.82
CA SER A 94 -4.75 -1.34 31.21
C SER A 94 -3.65 -1.36 30.13
N GLY A 95 -3.86 -0.66 29.02
CA GLY A 95 -2.94 -0.58 27.90
C GLY A 95 -3.44 -1.32 26.67
N LYS A 96 -2.75 -1.12 25.54
CA LYS A 96 -3.15 -1.67 24.24
C LYS A 96 -2.57 -3.07 24.07
N VAL A 97 -3.36 -4.10 24.40
CA VAL A 97 -3.01 -5.51 24.17
C VAL A 97 -3.39 -5.92 22.74
N THR A 98 -2.47 -6.57 22.03
CA THR A 98 -2.62 -7.10 20.68
C THR A 98 -2.86 -8.61 20.70
N ILE A 99 -3.30 -9.18 19.57
CA ILE A 99 -3.44 -10.65 19.43
C ILE A 99 -2.10 -11.35 19.65
N ASN A 100 -1.00 -10.76 19.15
CA ASN A 100 0.34 -11.32 19.32
C ASN A 100 0.74 -11.44 20.79
N ASP A 101 0.29 -10.54 21.67
CA ASP A 101 0.61 -10.61 23.10
C ASP A 101 0.00 -11.85 23.75
N PHE A 102 -1.25 -12.20 23.38
CA PHE A 102 -1.88 -13.45 23.83
C PHE A 102 -1.17 -14.68 23.28
N VAL A 103 -0.80 -14.67 22.00
CA VAL A 103 -0.05 -15.78 21.38
C VAL A 103 1.32 -15.96 22.07
N ILE A 104 2.05 -14.87 22.32
CA ILE A 104 3.31 -14.89 23.06
C ILE A 104 3.08 -15.47 24.46
N LYS A 105 2.08 -14.98 25.19
CA LYS A 105 1.78 -15.46 26.54
C LYS A 105 1.45 -16.96 26.54
N ALA A 106 0.63 -17.42 25.59
CA ALA A 106 0.30 -18.83 25.43
C ALA A 106 1.55 -19.67 25.14
N CYS A 107 2.43 -19.21 24.24
CA CYS A 107 3.71 -19.88 23.96
C CYS A 107 4.61 -19.94 25.21
N VAL A 108 4.72 -18.86 25.97
CA VAL A 108 5.51 -18.83 27.22
C VAL A 108 4.96 -19.85 28.23
N LEU A 109 3.65 -19.85 28.46
CA LEU A 109 3.01 -20.80 29.39
C LEU A 109 3.23 -22.24 28.95
N ALA A 110 3.05 -22.53 27.65
CA ALA A 110 3.29 -23.86 27.10
C ALA A 110 4.74 -24.33 27.25
N LEU A 111 5.72 -23.42 27.07
CA LEU A 111 7.14 -23.75 27.24
C LEU A 111 7.54 -23.96 28.71
N LEU A 112 6.87 -23.26 29.64
CA LEU A 112 7.04 -23.48 31.08
C LEU A 112 6.44 -24.82 31.54
N ASP A 113 5.26 -25.17 31.02
CA ASP A 113 4.59 -26.44 31.33
C ASP A 113 5.30 -27.65 30.71
N MET A 114 6.03 -27.44 29.60
CA MET A 114 6.75 -28.49 28.87
C MET A 114 8.25 -28.17 28.69
N PRO A 115 9.08 -28.29 29.77
CA PRO A 115 10.51 -27.95 29.72
C PRO A 115 11.33 -28.76 28.70
N ILE A 116 10.85 -29.94 28.30
CA ILE A 116 11.51 -30.76 27.28
C ILE A 116 11.47 -30.13 25.88
N VAL A 117 10.50 -29.24 25.64
CA VAL A 117 10.36 -28.50 24.37
C VAL A 117 11.25 -27.25 24.38
N ASN A 118 11.46 -26.64 25.54
CA ASN A 118 12.40 -25.52 25.72
C ASN A 118 13.85 -26.02 25.89
N ALA A 119 14.35 -26.77 24.91
CA ALA A 119 15.63 -27.46 25.03
C ALA A 119 16.47 -27.44 23.75
N THR A 120 17.79 -27.46 23.91
CA THR A 120 18.77 -27.49 22.81
C THR A 120 19.63 -28.74 22.88
N PHE A 121 19.83 -29.42 21.74
CA PHE A 121 20.79 -30.51 21.61
C PHE A 121 22.18 -29.96 21.32
N ASN A 122 23.15 -30.29 22.17
CA ASN A 122 24.50 -29.69 22.15
C ASN A 122 25.51 -30.41 21.24
N GLY A 123 25.14 -31.55 20.65
CA GLY A 123 26.04 -32.35 19.79
C GLY A 123 27.07 -33.21 20.55
N ASP A 124 27.35 -32.91 21.81
CA ASP A 124 28.21 -33.68 22.73
C ASP A 124 27.50 -34.85 23.44
N GLY A 125 26.26 -35.14 23.02
CA GLY A 125 25.43 -36.16 23.66
C GLY A 125 24.60 -35.65 24.84
N THR A 126 24.56 -34.34 25.07
CA THR A 126 23.70 -33.72 26.09
C THR A 126 22.59 -32.86 25.48
N VAL A 127 21.52 -32.67 26.26
CA VAL A 127 20.46 -31.70 25.98
C VAL A 127 20.40 -30.71 27.13
N THR A 128 20.42 -29.43 26.81
CA THR A 128 20.22 -28.35 27.79
C THR A 128 18.75 -27.97 27.77
N GLN A 129 18.06 -28.16 28.90
CA GLN A 129 16.72 -27.65 29.12
C GLN A 129 16.86 -26.27 29.77
N TRP A 130 16.38 -25.24 29.07
CA TRP A 130 16.48 -23.86 29.52
C TRP A 130 15.37 -23.59 30.53
N GLY A 131 15.73 -23.08 31.71
CA GLY A 131 14.75 -22.69 32.72
C GLY A 131 14.12 -21.32 32.44
N ALA A 132 14.79 -20.51 31.63
CA ALA A 132 14.30 -19.24 31.13
C ALA A 132 13.58 -19.41 29.78
N VAL A 133 12.50 -18.66 29.57
CA VAL A 133 11.85 -18.52 28.26
C VAL A 133 12.08 -17.11 27.75
N HIS A 134 12.83 -16.98 26.65
CA HIS A 134 13.04 -15.73 25.95
C HIS A 134 12.40 -15.81 24.57
N ILE A 135 11.40 -14.95 24.30
CA ILE A 135 10.74 -14.88 22.99
C ILE A 135 11.06 -13.53 22.36
N GLY A 136 11.69 -13.57 21.19
CA GLY A 136 11.85 -12.41 20.32
C GLY A 136 10.85 -12.47 19.17
N ILE A 137 10.02 -11.44 19.02
CA ILE A 137 9.20 -11.27 17.83
C ILE A 137 9.81 -10.18 16.96
N ALA A 138 10.20 -10.57 15.75
CA ALA A 138 10.39 -9.62 14.66
C ALA A 138 9.00 -9.24 14.15
N ALA A 139 8.44 -8.15 14.68
CA ALA A 139 7.15 -7.66 14.20
C ALA A 139 7.36 -7.13 12.76
N ALA A 140 6.64 -7.70 11.79
CA ALA A 140 6.64 -7.25 10.39
C ALA A 140 5.87 -5.91 10.23
N VAL A 141 6.12 -4.95 11.12
CA VAL A 141 5.52 -3.60 11.09
C VAL A 141 5.87 -2.91 9.78
N GLU A 142 7.08 -3.14 9.26
CA GLU A 142 7.50 -2.63 7.96
C GLU A 142 6.63 -3.17 6.83
N GLU A 143 6.39 -4.48 6.79
CA GLU A 143 5.55 -5.11 5.77
C GLU A 143 4.10 -4.69 5.92
N GLY A 144 3.58 -4.63 7.15
CA GLY A 144 2.23 -4.15 7.43
C GLY A 144 2.02 -2.70 6.97
N ARG A 145 3.01 -1.81 7.17
CA ARG A 145 2.98 -0.44 6.64
C ARG A 145 3.03 -0.42 5.12
N ARG A 146 3.85 -1.26 4.49
CA ARG A 146 3.92 -1.37 3.01
C ARG A 146 2.57 -1.79 2.42
N VAL A 147 1.99 -2.87 2.93
CA VAL A 147 0.69 -3.38 2.46
C VAL A 147 -0.39 -2.31 2.63
N TYR A 148 -0.46 -1.67 3.79
CA TYR A 148 -1.44 -0.62 4.04
C TYR A 148 -1.28 0.58 3.09
N ASP A 149 -0.06 1.10 2.93
CA ASP A 149 0.21 2.23 2.04
C ASP A 149 -0.14 1.87 0.58
N ASN A 150 0.16 0.64 0.16
CA ASN A 150 -0.17 0.15 -1.18
C ASN A 150 -1.68 0.02 -1.40
N LEU A 151 -2.43 -0.44 -0.40
CA LEU A 151 -3.90 -0.45 -0.44
C LEU A 151 -4.49 0.96 -0.60
N VAL A 152 -3.98 1.94 0.15
CA VAL A 152 -4.45 3.33 0.02
C VAL A 152 -4.11 3.91 -1.35
N LYS A 153 -2.92 3.62 -1.89
CA LYS A 153 -2.54 4.03 -3.25
C LYS A 153 -3.46 3.38 -4.31
N ALA A 154 -3.78 2.11 -4.18
CA ALA A 154 -4.71 1.41 -5.06
C ALA A 154 -6.12 2.03 -5.00
N LEU A 155 -6.63 2.32 -3.80
CA LEU A 155 -7.91 3.03 -3.64
C LEU A 155 -7.87 4.43 -4.27
N ALA A 156 -6.80 5.20 -4.03
CA ALA A 156 -6.60 6.52 -4.60
C ALA A 156 -6.47 6.50 -6.15
N PHE A 157 -6.17 5.35 -6.73
CA PHE A 157 -6.14 5.11 -8.17
C PHE A 157 -7.53 4.71 -8.73
N LEU A 158 -8.22 3.80 -8.06
CA LEU A 158 -9.50 3.23 -8.52
C LEU A 158 -10.68 4.19 -8.35
N LEU A 159 -10.78 4.91 -7.23
CA LEU A 159 -11.92 5.80 -6.97
C LEU A 159 -12.09 6.91 -8.02
N PRO A 160 -11.04 7.70 -8.36
CA PRO A 160 -11.17 8.77 -9.35
C PRO A 160 -11.47 8.23 -10.74
N THR A 161 -10.97 7.03 -11.07
CA THR A 161 -11.27 6.35 -12.34
C THR A 161 -12.77 6.09 -12.45
N ASN A 162 -13.34 5.40 -11.46
CA ASN A 162 -14.76 5.03 -11.49
C ASN A 162 -15.65 6.27 -11.45
N LEU A 163 -15.29 7.26 -10.63
CA LEU A 163 -16.01 8.53 -10.58
C LEU A 163 -15.93 9.26 -11.92
N GLY A 164 -14.76 9.33 -12.55
CA GLY A 164 -14.63 10.01 -13.84
C GLY A 164 -15.38 9.30 -14.96
N LEU A 165 -15.40 7.96 -15.01
CA LEU A 165 -16.25 7.21 -15.95
C LEU A 165 -17.74 7.51 -15.73
N ALA A 166 -18.18 7.55 -14.47
CA ALA A 166 -19.55 7.93 -14.14
C ALA A 166 -19.86 9.38 -14.56
N LEU A 167 -18.92 10.31 -14.35
CA LEU A 167 -19.06 11.71 -14.76
C LEU A 167 -19.08 11.87 -16.28
N ILE A 168 -18.30 11.08 -17.04
CA ILE A 168 -18.34 11.07 -18.50
C ILE A 168 -19.73 10.69 -19.00
N LEU A 169 -20.31 9.62 -18.45
CA LEU A 169 -21.66 9.19 -18.81
C LEU A 169 -22.74 10.18 -18.36
N ALA A 170 -22.61 10.72 -17.16
CA ALA A 170 -23.54 11.74 -16.66
C ALA A 170 -23.48 12.99 -17.53
N ALA A 171 -22.28 13.44 -17.90
CA ALA A 171 -22.10 14.61 -18.76
C ALA A 171 -22.68 14.37 -20.16
N ALA A 172 -22.49 13.18 -20.71
CA ALA A 172 -23.09 12.80 -21.99
C ALA A 172 -24.63 12.82 -21.92
N THR A 173 -25.20 12.19 -20.90
CA THR A 173 -26.65 12.07 -20.74
C THR A 173 -27.32 13.43 -20.51
N LEU A 174 -26.65 14.34 -19.81
CA LEU A 174 -27.23 15.63 -19.41
C LEU A 174 -26.96 16.76 -20.40
N PHE A 175 -25.82 16.75 -21.11
CA PHE A 175 -25.35 17.91 -21.85
C PHE A 175 -24.99 17.64 -23.31
N PHE A 176 -24.84 16.38 -23.75
CA PHE A 176 -24.49 16.13 -25.15
C PHE A 176 -25.70 16.33 -26.06
N PRO A 177 -25.47 16.81 -27.30
CA PRO A 177 -26.54 16.91 -28.27
C PRO A 177 -27.05 15.51 -28.63
N THR A 178 -28.31 15.43 -29.02
CA THR A 178 -28.87 14.26 -29.72
C THR A 178 -28.77 14.51 -31.22
N VAL A 179 -28.47 13.47 -32.01
CA VAL A 179 -28.31 13.58 -33.47
C VAL A 179 -29.41 12.80 -34.17
N ALA A 180 -30.02 13.40 -35.20
CA ALA A 180 -30.97 12.72 -36.05
C ALA A 180 -30.22 11.87 -37.08
N VAL A 181 -30.44 10.56 -37.06
CA VAL A 181 -29.78 9.60 -37.93
C VAL A 181 -30.80 8.98 -38.89
N GLU A 182 -30.49 9.01 -40.18
CA GLU A 182 -31.35 8.45 -41.21
C GLU A 182 -31.63 6.96 -40.95
N GLY A 183 -32.91 6.59 -40.85
CA GLY A 183 -33.34 5.21 -40.61
C GLY A 183 -33.20 4.70 -39.16
N LEU A 184 -32.63 5.48 -38.24
CA LEU A 184 -32.46 5.14 -36.82
C LEU A 184 -33.21 6.09 -35.88
N GLY A 185 -33.50 7.32 -36.33
CA GLY A 185 -34.21 8.32 -35.52
C GLY A 185 -33.25 9.18 -34.71
N THR A 186 -33.70 9.71 -33.57
CA THR A 186 -32.90 10.58 -32.72
C THR A 186 -32.06 9.75 -31.74
N GLU A 187 -30.75 9.76 -31.94
CA GLU A 187 -29.78 8.98 -31.16
C GLU A 187 -29.05 9.87 -30.16
N LEU A 188 -28.77 9.33 -28.97
CA LEU A 188 -27.97 10.00 -27.94
C LEU A 188 -26.49 9.71 -28.16
N LEU A 189 -25.65 10.75 -28.15
CA LEU A 189 -24.20 10.59 -28.23
C LEU A 189 -23.64 10.06 -26.92
N LEU A 190 -23.19 8.81 -26.93
CA LEU A 190 -22.52 8.18 -25.79
C LEU A 190 -21.01 8.07 -26.05
N PRO A 191 -20.16 8.67 -25.19
CA PRO A 191 -18.70 8.62 -25.32
C PRO A 191 -18.12 7.22 -25.35
N MET A 192 -18.79 6.27 -24.70
CA MET A 192 -18.37 4.89 -24.59
C MET A 192 -19.59 3.98 -24.49
N SER A 193 -19.49 2.79 -25.07
CA SER A 193 -20.48 1.74 -24.87
C SER A 193 -20.26 1.00 -23.54
N PRO A 194 -21.26 0.26 -23.03
CA PRO A 194 -21.10 -0.55 -21.82
C PRO A 194 -19.96 -1.57 -21.91
N THR A 195 -19.75 -2.19 -23.07
CA THR A 195 -18.66 -3.16 -23.27
C THR A 195 -17.29 -2.50 -23.22
N GLN A 196 -17.17 -1.28 -23.73
CA GLN A 196 -15.93 -0.49 -23.65
C GLN A 196 -15.61 -0.04 -22.21
N ILE A 197 -16.63 0.28 -21.42
CA ILE A 197 -16.45 0.59 -19.98
C ILE A 197 -15.98 -0.65 -19.22
N LEU A 198 -16.56 -1.82 -19.51
CA LEU A 198 -16.10 -3.10 -18.95
C LEU A 198 -14.65 -3.38 -19.33
N TRP A 199 -14.26 -3.11 -20.58
CA TRP A 199 -12.88 -3.22 -21.04
C TRP A 199 -11.92 -2.34 -20.24
N ILE A 200 -12.25 -1.05 -20.07
CA ILE A 200 -11.45 -0.11 -19.27
C ILE A 200 -11.29 -0.62 -17.84
N ASN A 201 -12.40 -1.02 -17.19
CA ASN A 201 -12.36 -1.46 -15.80
C ASN A 201 -11.56 -2.75 -15.64
N LEU A 202 -11.72 -3.72 -16.54
CA LEU A 202 -10.99 -4.99 -16.49
C LEU A 202 -9.49 -4.76 -16.70
N VAL A 203 -9.12 -4.06 -17.78
CA VAL A 203 -7.72 -3.84 -18.15
C VAL A 203 -7.03 -2.95 -17.11
N ALA A 204 -7.67 -1.88 -16.64
CA ALA A 204 -7.09 -1.01 -15.62
C ALA A 204 -6.94 -1.72 -14.27
N SER A 205 -7.92 -2.53 -13.87
CA SER A 205 -7.83 -3.27 -12.59
C SER A 205 -6.68 -4.29 -12.61
N VAL A 206 -6.50 -5.01 -13.72
CA VAL A 206 -5.43 -6.03 -13.81
C VAL A 206 -4.06 -5.39 -14.08
N ALA A 207 -3.96 -4.51 -15.08
CA ALA A 207 -2.68 -3.96 -15.50
C ALA A 207 -2.17 -2.85 -14.57
N LEU A 208 -3.04 -2.04 -13.96
CA LEU A 208 -2.60 -0.83 -13.24
C LEU A 208 -2.72 -0.96 -11.71
N SER A 209 -3.63 -1.78 -11.19
CA SER A 209 -3.69 -2.03 -9.74
C SER A 209 -2.60 -3.00 -9.26
N LEU A 210 -2.18 -3.97 -10.09
CA LEU A 210 -1.16 -4.94 -9.72
C LEU A 210 0.21 -4.29 -9.40
N PRO A 211 0.75 -3.36 -10.23
CA PRO A 211 1.95 -2.63 -9.87
C PRO A 211 1.86 -1.88 -8.55
N LEU A 212 0.71 -1.28 -8.22
CA LEU A 212 0.52 -0.55 -6.97
C LEU A 212 0.54 -1.46 -5.74
N ALA A 213 0.02 -2.68 -5.88
CA ALA A 213 0.05 -3.67 -4.79
C ALA A 213 1.48 -4.04 -4.37
N PHE A 214 2.41 -4.06 -5.34
CA PHE A 214 3.82 -4.40 -5.16
C PHE A 214 4.74 -3.17 -5.20
N GLU A 215 4.21 -1.97 -4.90
CA GLU A 215 5.04 -0.77 -4.84
C GLU A 215 5.98 -0.80 -3.63
N ALA A 216 7.17 -0.23 -3.79
CA ALA A 216 8.16 -0.17 -2.73
C ALA A 216 7.66 0.67 -1.53
N LEU A 217 8.20 0.36 -0.34
CA LEU A 217 7.91 1.14 0.87
C LEU A 217 8.36 2.59 0.68
N GLU A 218 7.52 3.56 1.08
CA GLU A 218 7.88 4.97 0.95
C GLU A 218 9.11 5.32 1.82
N PRO A 219 10.05 6.16 1.31
CA PRO A 219 11.18 6.63 2.09
C PRO A 219 10.73 7.28 3.41
N GLY A 220 11.35 6.85 4.50
CA GLY A 220 11.03 7.35 5.85
C GLY A 220 9.71 6.83 6.42
N ALA A 221 9.06 5.83 5.81
CA ALA A 221 7.83 5.24 6.34
C ALA A 221 8.00 4.75 7.78
N MET A 222 9.15 4.16 8.15
CA MET A 222 9.42 3.68 9.51
C MET A 222 9.65 4.79 10.54
N ARG A 223 9.96 6.03 10.11
CA ARG A 223 10.12 7.19 11.00
C ARG A 223 8.78 7.86 11.33
N ARG A 224 7.69 7.47 10.64
CA ARG A 224 6.34 8.00 10.89
C ARG A 224 5.77 7.39 12.18
N PRO A 225 5.07 8.16 13.02
CA PRO A 225 4.39 7.60 14.20
C PRO A 225 3.34 6.56 13.77
N PRO A 226 3.00 5.57 14.63
CA PRO A 226 1.92 4.63 14.36
C PRO A 226 0.60 5.37 14.06
N ARG A 227 -0.13 4.91 13.04
CA ARG A 227 -1.43 5.46 12.65
C ARG A 227 -2.44 5.34 13.80
N ARG A 228 -3.27 6.37 14.01
CA ARG A 228 -4.36 6.29 14.98
C ARG A 228 -5.52 5.46 14.40
N ARG A 229 -6.22 4.69 15.24
CA ARG A 229 -7.29 3.76 14.79
C ARG A 229 -8.50 4.49 14.19
N ASP A 230 -8.71 5.73 14.59
CA ASP A 230 -9.79 6.64 14.21
C ASP A 230 -9.49 7.48 12.97
N GLU A 231 -8.27 7.43 12.43
CA GLU A 231 -7.97 8.11 11.17
C GLU A 231 -8.80 7.48 10.04
N PRO A 232 -9.57 8.27 9.25
CA PRO A 232 -10.30 7.74 8.12
C PRO A 232 -9.34 7.28 7.02
N VAL A 233 -9.70 6.23 6.29
CA VAL A 233 -8.94 5.81 5.09
C VAL A 233 -9.04 6.89 4.01
N PHE A 234 -10.22 7.51 3.89
CA PHE A 234 -10.50 8.63 2.98
C PHE A 234 -10.34 9.96 3.71
N SER A 235 -9.11 10.46 3.77
CA SER A 235 -8.88 11.84 4.22
C SER A 235 -9.46 12.85 3.23
N ALA A 236 -9.77 14.07 3.70
CA ALA A 236 -10.22 15.17 2.84
C ALA A 236 -9.29 15.42 1.64
N PHE A 237 -7.99 15.14 1.81
CA PHE A 237 -7.00 15.16 0.75
C PHE A 237 -7.27 14.14 -0.36
N VAL A 238 -7.57 12.88 -0.01
CA VAL A 238 -7.90 11.84 -0.99
C VAL A 238 -9.18 12.20 -1.72
N VAL A 239 -10.20 12.67 -0.99
CA VAL A 239 -11.50 13.09 -1.58
C VAL A 239 -11.31 14.22 -2.59
N TRP A 240 -10.58 15.29 -2.22
CA TRP A 240 -10.29 16.39 -3.13
C TRP A 240 -9.58 15.90 -4.40
N ARG A 241 -8.55 15.07 -4.24
CA ARG A 241 -7.81 14.52 -5.38
C ARG A 241 -8.70 13.64 -6.26
N THR A 242 -9.57 12.84 -5.65
CA THR A 242 -10.55 12.03 -6.38
C THR A 242 -11.45 12.89 -7.26
N VAL A 243 -12.01 13.97 -6.72
CA VAL A 243 -12.86 14.89 -7.49
C VAL A 243 -12.08 15.60 -8.59
N LEU A 244 -10.90 16.15 -8.28
CA LEU A 244 -10.06 16.86 -9.26
C LEU A 244 -9.70 15.96 -10.45
N VAL A 245 -9.21 14.75 -10.18
CA VAL A 245 -8.77 13.81 -11.22
C VAL A 245 -9.96 13.33 -12.04
N ALA A 246 -11.10 13.04 -11.40
CA ALA A 246 -12.31 12.61 -12.09
C ALA A 246 -12.85 13.70 -13.03
N LEU A 247 -12.85 14.98 -12.60
CA LEU A 247 -13.27 16.11 -13.43
C LEU A 247 -12.32 16.34 -14.61
N LEU A 248 -11.01 16.27 -14.39
CA LEU A 248 -10.02 16.40 -15.46
C LEU A 248 -10.15 15.28 -16.50
N MET A 249 -10.35 14.04 -16.03
CA MET A 249 -10.58 12.90 -16.91
C MET A 249 -11.87 13.09 -17.72
N ALA A 250 -12.97 13.44 -17.05
CA ALA A 250 -14.25 13.64 -17.71
C ALA A 250 -14.21 14.78 -18.73
N ALA A 251 -13.65 15.93 -18.36
CA ALA A 251 -13.51 17.06 -19.27
C ALA A 251 -12.62 16.70 -20.48
N GLY A 252 -11.44 16.12 -20.25
CA GLY A 252 -10.51 15.75 -21.32
C GLY A 252 -11.11 14.75 -22.30
N THR A 253 -11.75 13.70 -21.78
CA THR A 253 -12.39 12.67 -22.61
C THR A 253 -13.61 13.20 -23.36
N CYS A 254 -14.51 13.92 -22.70
CA CYS A 254 -15.70 14.49 -23.35
C CYS A 254 -15.34 15.51 -24.44
N LEU A 255 -14.35 16.39 -24.18
CA LEU A 255 -13.90 17.38 -25.15
C LEU A 255 -13.28 16.72 -26.38
N LEU A 256 -12.40 15.73 -26.21
CA LEU A 256 -11.80 15.01 -27.33
C LEU A 256 -12.82 14.18 -28.11
N PHE A 257 -13.75 13.52 -27.42
CA PHE A 257 -14.84 12.78 -28.05
C PHE A 257 -15.68 13.71 -28.94
N LEU A 258 -16.15 14.83 -28.40
CA LEU A 258 -16.98 15.78 -29.14
C LEU A 258 -16.21 16.41 -30.30
N TRP A 259 -14.93 16.72 -30.09
CA TRP A 259 -14.08 17.29 -31.12
C TRP A 259 -13.84 16.33 -32.28
N GLU A 260 -13.54 15.05 -32.00
CA GLU A 260 -13.33 14.06 -33.04
C GLU A 260 -14.66 13.72 -33.74
N PHE A 261 -15.77 13.61 -33.01
CA PHE A 261 -17.09 13.37 -33.61
C PHE A 261 -17.55 14.54 -34.50
N HIS A 262 -17.28 15.79 -34.10
CA HIS A 262 -17.61 16.99 -34.88
C HIS A 262 -16.86 17.06 -36.22
N ARG A 263 -15.70 16.39 -36.34
CA ARG A 263 -14.97 16.26 -37.61
C ARG A 263 -15.74 15.44 -38.64
N PHE A 264 -16.58 14.50 -38.20
CA PHE A 264 -17.46 13.70 -39.05
C PHE A 264 -18.84 14.34 -39.24
N VAL A 265 -19.36 14.97 -38.18
CA VAL A 265 -20.67 15.61 -38.15
C VAL A 265 -20.53 17.06 -37.67
N PRO A 266 -20.24 18.01 -38.58
CA PRO A 266 -20.05 19.42 -38.22
C PRO A 266 -21.35 20.09 -37.74
N ASP A 267 -22.50 19.65 -38.25
CA ASP A 267 -23.80 20.18 -37.88
C ASP A 267 -24.65 19.10 -37.21
N PHE A 268 -24.83 19.22 -35.89
CA PHE A 268 -25.63 18.28 -35.09
C PHE A 268 -27.15 18.44 -35.30
N THR A 269 -27.59 19.49 -35.99
CA THR A 269 -29.03 19.75 -36.22
C THR A 269 -29.55 19.09 -37.49
N ALA A 270 -28.67 18.78 -38.44
CA ALA A 270 -29.01 18.12 -39.69
C ALA A 270 -29.16 16.60 -39.50
N SER A 271 -30.00 15.97 -40.34
CA SER A 271 -30.05 14.51 -40.42
C SER A 271 -28.77 13.98 -41.06
N VAL A 272 -28.15 12.99 -40.42
CA VAL A 272 -26.87 12.41 -40.85
C VAL A 272 -27.10 11.01 -41.44
N PRO A 273 -26.42 10.64 -42.54
CA PRO A 273 -26.44 9.28 -43.06
C PRO A 273 -25.97 8.26 -42.00
N ALA A 274 -26.64 7.11 -41.94
CA ALA A 274 -26.35 6.07 -40.95
C ALA A 274 -24.90 5.55 -40.99
N GLU A 275 -24.27 5.53 -42.17
CA GLU A 275 -22.87 5.12 -42.33
C GLU A 275 -21.89 6.12 -41.71
N THR A 276 -22.08 7.41 -41.99
CA THR A 276 -21.27 8.50 -41.40
C THR A 276 -21.42 8.55 -39.88
N TRP A 277 -22.64 8.35 -39.37
CA TRP A 277 -22.90 8.20 -37.95
C TRP A 277 -22.09 7.05 -37.33
N ARG A 278 -22.17 5.85 -37.90
CA ARG A 278 -21.49 4.66 -37.36
C ARG A 278 -19.98 4.82 -37.36
N LEU A 279 -19.39 5.31 -38.45
CA LEU A 279 -17.96 5.52 -38.56
C LEU A 279 -17.47 6.59 -37.58
N GLY A 280 -18.13 7.76 -37.56
CA GLY A 280 -17.77 8.86 -36.68
C GLY A 280 -17.92 8.49 -35.20
N LEU A 281 -18.99 7.78 -34.85
CA LEU A 281 -19.21 7.32 -33.47
C LEU A 281 -18.14 6.30 -33.07
N ALA A 282 -17.82 5.32 -33.91
CA ALA A 282 -16.81 4.31 -33.62
C ALA A 282 -15.42 4.93 -33.41
N GLU A 283 -15.02 5.90 -34.25
CA GLU A 283 -13.74 6.60 -34.10
C GLU A 283 -13.72 7.49 -32.85
N ALA A 284 -14.79 8.26 -32.62
CA ALA A 284 -14.93 9.10 -31.44
C ALA A 284 -14.91 8.29 -30.12
N GLN A 285 -15.60 7.15 -30.08
CA GLN A 285 -15.56 6.24 -28.93
C GLN A 285 -14.17 5.62 -28.75
N SER A 286 -13.49 5.30 -29.85
CA SER A 286 -12.14 4.73 -29.80
C SER A 286 -11.12 5.72 -29.23
N ILE A 287 -11.19 7.01 -29.61
CA ILE A 287 -10.34 8.05 -29.02
C ILE A 287 -10.72 8.30 -27.55
N ALA A 288 -12.00 8.23 -27.19
CA ALA A 288 -12.44 8.41 -25.81
C ALA A 288 -11.90 7.30 -24.88
N VAL A 289 -12.04 6.02 -25.27
CA VAL A 289 -11.50 4.88 -24.52
C VAL A 289 -9.98 4.96 -24.41
N THR A 290 -9.30 5.29 -25.52
CA THR A 290 -7.84 5.45 -25.55
C THR A 290 -7.39 6.60 -24.65
N THR A 291 -8.13 7.71 -24.62
CA THR A 291 -7.87 8.85 -23.73
C THR A 291 -7.95 8.42 -22.27
N VAL A 292 -8.97 7.67 -21.87
CA VAL A 292 -9.07 7.18 -20.48
C VAL A 292 -7.92 6.23 -20.14
N ALA A 293 -7.60 5.28 -21.02
CA ALA A 293 -6.50 4.33 -20.79
C ALA A 293 -5.15 5.05 -20.60
N LEU A 294 -4.83 6.01 -21.48
CA LEU A 294 -3.59 6.80 -21.39
C LEU A 294 -3.60 7.75 -20.18
N PHE A 295 -4.76 8.34 -19.86
CA PHE A 295 -4.92 9.16 -18.67
C PHE A 295 -4.63 8.35 -17.40
N GLN A 296 -5.17 7.14 -17.30
CA GLN A 296 -4.92 6.23 -16.18
C GLN A 296 -3.44 5.83 -16.10
N ALA A 297 -2.82 5.53 -17.25
CA ALA A 297 -1.39 5.23 -17.32
C ALA A 297 -0.52 6.38 -16.75
N CYS A 298 -0.84 7.62 -17.13
CA CYS A 298 -0.18 8.82 -16.60
C CYS A 298 -0.46 9.01 -15.10
N TYR A 299 -1.74 8.91 -14.69
CA TYR A 299 -2.15 9.11 -13.29
C TYR A 299 -1.53 8.06 -12.34
N LEU A 300 -1.35 6.82 -12.81
CA LEU A 300 -0.66 5.76 -12.07
C LEU A 300 0.71 6.21 -11.55
N LEU A 301 1.48 6.95 -12.37
CA LEU A 301 2.80 7.44 -11.98
C LEU A 301 2.74 8.37 -10.75
N HIS A 302 1.68 9.17 -10.62
CA HIS A 302 1.46 10.00 -9.44
C HIS A 302 0.95 9.21 -8.23
N CYS A 303 0.27 8.09 -8.45
CA CYS A 303 -0.24 7.23 -7.38
C CYS A 303 0.88 6.47 -6.66
N ARG A 304 2.06 6.32 -7.28
CA ARG A 304 3.25 5.70 -6.66
C ARG A 304 3.69 6.37 -5.37
N SER A 305 3.52 7.70 -5.28
CA SER A 305 3.65 8.44 -4.03
C SER A 305 2.56 9.50 -3.87
N LEU A 306 1.75 9.38 -2.83
CA LEU A 306 0.64 10.30 -2.61
C LEU A 306 1.11 11.70 -2.21
N ARG A 307 2.22 11.79 -1.46
CA ARG A 307 2.79 13.04 -0.93
C ARG A 307 4.03 13.51 -1.71
N GLY A 308 4.86 12.57 -2.17
CA GLY A 308 6.08 12.80 -2.95
C GLY A 308 5.82 13.17 -4.40
N GLY A 309 6.84 13.71 -5.09
CA GLY A 309 6.77 14.09 -6.51
C GLY A 309 6.87 12.86 -7.41
N LEU A 310 6.87 13.05 -8.73
CA LEU A 310 7.00 11.95 -9.70
C LEU A 310 8.24 11.07 -9.46
N THR A 311 9.34 11.69 -9.07
CA THR A 311 10.63 11.02 -8.87
C THR A 311 10.89 10.57 -7.43
N ALA A 312 9.94 10.78 -6.51
CA ALA A 312 10.17 10.53 -5.09
C ALA A 312 10.46 9.05 -4.75
N MET A 313 9.89 8.12 -5.53
CA MET A 313 10.16 6.68 -5.41
C MET A 313 11.30 6.21 -6.32
N GLY A 314 11.67 7.00 -7.33
CA GLY A 314 12.53 6.57 -8.43
C GLY A 314 11.78 5.80 -9.53
N TRP A 315 12.21 5.97 -10.78
CA TRP A 315 11.52 5.41 -11.94
C TRP A 315 11.52 3.87 -11.99
N PHE A 316 12.56 3.23 -11.44
CA PHE A 316 12.79 1.78 -11.50
C PHE A 316 12.69 1.07 -10.15
N SER A 317 12.16 1.72 -9.11
CA SER A 317 12.00 1.06 -7.80
C SER A 317 10.99 -0.09 -7.82
N ASN A 318 10.06 -0.08 -8.78
CA ASN A 318 9.06 -1.11 -8.97
C ASN A 318 9.28 -1.79 -10.32
N PRO A 319 9.79 -3.04 -10.34
CA PRO A 319 10.07 -3.74 -11.60
C PRO A 319 8.80 -4.12 -12.37
N LEU A 320 7.62 -4.20 -11.72
CA LEU A 320 6.36 -4.57 -12.36
C LEU A 320 5.69 -3.39 -13.09
N LEU A 321 6.05 -2.15 -12.75
CA LEU A 321 5.38 -0.97 -13.30
C LEU A 321 5.49 -0.88 -14.82
N TRP A 322 6.71 -0.89 -15.36
CA TRP A 322 6.95 -0.70 -16.79
C TRP A 322 6.42 -1.86 -17.65
N PRO A 323 6.62 -3.14 -17.27
CA PRO A 323 5.99 -4.25 -17.97
C PRO A 323 4.46 -4.13 -18.01
N CYS A 324 3.82 -3.73 -16.91
CA CYS A 324 2.37 -3.61 -16.89
C CYS A 324 1.86 -2.41 -17.71
N LEU A 325 2.58 -1.28 -17.72
CA LEU A 325 2.30 -0.17 -18.62
C LEU A 325 2.47 -0.56 -20.10
N LEU A 326 3.49 -1.35 -20.42
CA LEU A 326 3.68 -1.89 -21.77
C LEU A 326 2.51 -2.81 -22.15
N VAL A 327 2.11 -3.72 -21.26
CA VAL A 327 0.94 -4.59 -21.47
C VAL A 327 -0.33 -3.78 -21.70
N LEU A 328 -0.55 -2.70 -20.92
CA LEU A 328 -1.68 -1.79 -21.16
C LEU A 328 -1.65 -1.21 -22.58
N VAL A 329 -0.51 -0.67 -23.02
CA VAL A 329 -0.37 -0.07 -24.35
C VAL A 329 -0.58 -1.11 -25.46
N LEU A 330 -0.07 -2.34 -25.28
CA LEU A 330 -0.27 -3.43 -26.23
C LEU A 330 -1.73 -3.88 -26.29
N LEU A 331 -2.39 -4.04 -25.15
CA LEU A 331 -3.82 -4.37 -25.08
C LEU A 331 -4.67 -3.26 -25.70
N GLN A 332 -4.33 -1.99 -25.44
CA GLN A 332 -5.01 -0.86 -26.06
C GLN A 332 -4.77 -0.81 -27.57
N GLY A 333 -3.55 -1.12 -28.03
CA GLY A 333 -3.24 -1.26 -29.44
C GLY A 333 -4.05 -2.38 -30.08
N ALA A 334 -4.17 -3.54 -29.43
CA ALA A 334 -5.02 -4.63 -29.90
C ALA A 334 -6.49 -4.19 -29.99
N PHE A 335 -7.01 -3.51 -28.96
CA PHE A 335 -8.38 -2.99 -28.94
C PHE A 335 -8.69 -2.02 -30.10
N VAL A 336 -7.70 -1.24 -30.53
CA VAL A 336 -7.85 -0.25 -31.63
C VAL A 336 -7.61 -0.87 -33.01
N TYR A 337 -6.73 -1.86 -33.16
CA TYR A 337 -6.26 -2.33 -34.48
C TYR A 337 -6.60 -3.78 -34.84
N LEU A 338 -6.99 -4.65 -33.90
CA LEU A 338 -7.39 -6.03 -34.24
C LEU A 338 -8.83 -6.07 -34.77
N PRO A 339 -9.08 -6.60 -35.98
CA PRO A 339 -10.43 -6.65 -36.55
C PRO A 339 -11.45 -7.42 -35.70
N SER A 340 -11.01 -8.49 -35.03
CA SER A 340 -11.87 -9.27 -34.13
C SER A 340 -12.33 -8.49 -32.90
N LEU A 341 -11.46 -7.63 -32.36
CA LEU A 341 -11.79 -6.77 -31.23
C LEU A 341 -12.63 -5.56 -31.68
N GLN A 342 -12.35 -5.00 -32.86
CA GLN A 342 -13.19 -3.97 -33.47
C GLN A 342 -14.64 -4.44 -33.67
N ALA A 343 -14.83 -5.66 -34.18
CA ALA A 343 -16.15 -6.24 -34.35
C ALA A 343 -16.87 -6.46 -33.00
N LEU A 344 -16.14 -6.81 -31.95
CA LEU A 344 -16.71 -7.07 -30.61
C LEU A 344 -17.08 -5.78 -29.86
N PHE A 345 -16.25 -4.74 -29.95
CA PHE A 345 -16.39 -3.51 -29.16
C PHE A 345 -16.93 -2.32 -29.95
N GLY A 346 -17.12 -2.44 -31.27
CA GLY A 346 -17.55 -1.35 -32.14
C GLY A 346 -16.51 -0.24 -32.25
N THR A 347 -15.22 -0.60 -32.25
CA THR A 347 -14.09 0.36 -32.32
C THR A 347 -13.63 0.58 -33.76
N ALA A 348 -12.94 1.70 -33.99
CA ALA A 348 -12.33 2.05 -35.26
C ALA A 348 -10.83 2.31 -35.08
N THR A 349 -10.09 2.21 -36.18
CA THR A 349 -8.65 2.49 -36.20
C THR A 349 -8.39 3.96 -35.92
N LEU A 350 -7.42 4.25 -35.05
CA LEU A 350 -6.96 5.61 -34.79
C LEU A 350 -5.70 5.92 -35.60
N ASP A 351 -5.59 7.13 -36.10
CA ASP A 351 -4.36 7.63 -36.70
C ASP A 351 -3.32 7.97 -35.62
N LEU A 352 -2.05 8.06 -36.02
CA LEU A 352 -0.97 8.40 -35.09
C LEU A 352 -1.18 9.77 -34.39
N PRO A 353 -1.70 10.82 -35.07
CA PRO A 353 -2.09 12.07 -34.41
C PRO A 353 -3.15 11.90 -33.31
N ALA A 354 -4.17 11.04 -33.50
CA ALA A 354 -5.17 10.77 -32.48
C ALA A 354 -4.57 10.18 -31.20
N TRP A 355 -3.55 9.33 -31.30
CA TRP A 355 -2.82 8.83 -30.13
C TRP A 355 -2.15 9.95 -29.34
N TRP A 356 -1.54 10.93 -30.04
CA TRP A 356 -0.95 12.09 -29.37
C TRP A 356 -2.02 12.97 -28.73
N ARG A 357 -3.15 13.21 -29.42
CA ARG A 357 -4.29 13.96 -28.85
C ARG A 357 -4.83 13.27 -27.60
N ALA A 358 -5.01 11.95 -27.63
CA ALA A 358 -5.47 11.15 -26.49
C ALA A 358 -4.50 11.16 -25.30
N LEU A 359 -3.20 11.39 -25.54
CA LEU A 359 -2.20 11.52 -24.48
C LEU A 359 -2.26 12.88 -23.77
N LEU A 360 -2.75 13.93 -24.42
CA LEU A 360 -2.75 15.29 -23.86
C LEU A 360 -3.48 15.41 -22.52
N PRO A 361 -4.70 14.85 -22.32
CA PRO A 361 -5.34 14.86 -21.00
C PRO A 361 -4.52 14.15 -19.93
N GLY A 362 -3.82 13.06 -20.30
CA GLY A 362 -2.89 12.35 -19.42
C GLY A 362 -1.70 13.23 -18.99
N LEU A 363 -1.12 13.99 -19.91
CA LEU A 363 -0.07 14.95 -19.57
C LEU A 363 -0.58 16.12 -18.72
N ALA A 364 -1.81 16.58 -18.98
CA ALA A 364 -2.45 17.64 -18.22
C ALA A 364 -2.67 17.24 -16.75
N VAL A 365 -3.09 15.99 -16.48
CA VAL A 365 -3.23 15.52 -15.09
C VAL A 365 -1.89 15.38 -14.38
N LEU A 366 -0.81 15.00 -15.08
CA LEU A 366 0.54 15.02 -14.52
C LEU A 366 0.93 16.44 -14.08
N ALA A 367 0.75 17.43 -14.95
CA ALA A 367 1.06 18.82 -14.63
C ALA A 367 0.20 19.36 -13.47
N ALA A 368 -1.11 19.08 -13.49
CA ALA A 368 -2.05 19.55 -12.48
C ALA A 368 -1.73 18.98 -11.09
N ILE A 369 -1.44 17.68 -10.98
CA ILE A 369 -1.12 17.05 -9.70
C ILE A 369 0.26 17.48 -9.21
N ASP A 370 1.25 17.61 -10.10
CA ASP A 370 2.57 18.09 -9.67
C ASP A 370 2.49 19.52 -9.12
N LEU A 371 1.71 20.39 -9.77
CA LEU A 371 1.41 21.72 -9.25
C LEU A 371 0.68 21.67 -7.90
N GLU A 372 -0.36 20.83 -7.76
CA GLU A 372 -1.08 20.63 -6.50
C GLU A 372 -0.13 20.22 -5.37
N LYS A 373 0.78 19.27 -5.65
CA LYS A 373 1.77 18.79 -4.68
C LYS A 373 2.78 19.87 -4.31
N ARG A 374 3.23 20.69 -5.27
CA ARG A 374 4.16 21.81 -5.01
C ARG A 374 3.52 22.87 -4.11
N ILE A 375 2.28 23.27 -4.40
CA ILE A 375 1.54 24.26 -3.60
C ILE A 375 1.37 23.77 -2.16
N ARG A 376 1.01 22.49 -1.97
CA ARG A 376 0.85 21.92 -0.61
C ARG A 376 2.16 21.84 0.16
N ARG A 377 3.29 21.57 -0.49
CA ARG A 377 4.60 21.59 0.17
C ARG A 377 5.03 22.99 0.57
N ALA A 378 4.75 23.98 -0.27
CA ALA A 378 5.05 25.38 0.05
C ALA A 378 4.21 25.92 1.22
N GLY A 379 2.97 25.43 1.38
CA GLY A 379 2.10 25.78 2.51
C GLY A 379 2.34 24.99 3.79
N ALA A 380 3.16 23.94 3.77
CA ALA A 380 3.53 23.18 4.97
C ALA A 380 4.72 23.87 5.66
N ALA A 381 4.50 24.40 6.87
CA ALA A 381 5.59 24.95 7.68
C ALA A 381 6.71 23.90 7.86
N PRO A 382 8.00 24.30 7.81
CA PRO A 382 9.09 23.37 8.01
C PRO A 382 8.94 22.67 9.37
N PRO A 383 9.28 21.37 9.46
CA PRO A 383 9.24 20.67 10.74
C PRO A 383 10.17 21.41 11.72
N THR A 384 9.60 21.84 12.85
CA THR A 384 10.37 22.34 13.99
C THR A 384 11.38 21.27 14.38
N ALA A 385 12.65 21.64 14.36
CA ALA A 385 13.80 20.77 14.64
C ALA A 385 13.78 20.17 16.05
#